data_AF-A0A9D9PXA2-F1
#
_entry.id   AF-A0A9D9PXA2-F1
#
_cell.length_a   1.000
_cell.length_b   1.000
_cell.length_c   1.000
_cell.angle_alpha   90.00
_cell.angle_beta   90.00
_cell.angle_gamma   90.00
#
_symmetry.space_group_name_H-M   'P 1'
#
loop_
_entity.id
_entity.type
_entity.pdbx_description
1 polymer ?
#
loop_
_entity_poly.entity_id
_entity_poly.type
_entity_poly.pdbx_seq_one_letter_code
_entity_poly.pdbx_strand_id
1 'polypeptide(L)'
;MIQSFAPDEVTPEQAMQIGEELCDRYLKGDYQYVIAVHTDKEHTHCHVIFNNTNLYNGLSFTTEHNQGRKSERAWAELRQISDEICKEYGISVIEPIGKGVSHYEDEMQKAGTSWKDKLRRMLREIISYSKSFEEFLKNCTDSGIEYVYTPQNKVKLKFKLSGEGQQRFTRADTLSEEFEPENIKATIDTAQKKAAAAEQVEKFFAARRARRQAELALLNQSSAKPAEPKPTSTPTVQPKPTIAEQTAPKPIESKAPEKKEDVWAAIRGMRDSDKMIADLEAGGITSLDDLRSFFWNTHHDDDHTDELAKLNTKIMGIEKLLAMMKQRSQHSATYKEYQERSAFTQKGFRKKNAAAIDSYEQADKYIKEHIKHYLVDGKAPKRSELEQRLIELKSEYNALVPEHNAFIRRQNAASQYTRQVRTYLEKQHQQERDRQYQERKRTQQKKKDALE
;
A
#
# COMPACT_ATOMS: atom_id res chain seq x y z
N MET A 1 2.69 3.22 4.29
CA MET A 1 1.49 2.44 3.92
C MET A 1 1.96 1.17 3.25
N ILE A 2 1.26 0.05 3.45
CA ILE A 2 1.55 -1.23 2.77
C ILE A 2 0.22 -1.82 2.32
N GLN A 3 0.16 -2.31 1.09
CA GLN A 3 -0.95 -3.08 0.54
C GLN A 3 -0.42 -4.44 0.09
N SER A 4 -1.08 -5.54 0.46
CA SER A 4 -0.70 -6.91 0.10
C SER A 4 -1.87 -7.62 -0.55
N PHE A 5 -1.58 -8.49 -1.50
CA PHE A 5 -2.55 -9.31 -2.23
C PHE A 5 -2.37 -10.79 -1.85
N ALA A 6 -3.28 -11.68 -2.26
CA ALA A 6 -3.05 -13.11 -2.09
C ALA A 6 -1.95 -13.62 -3.05
N PRO A 7 -1.30 -14.76 -2.75
CA PRO A 7 -0.39 -15.42 -3.70
C PRO A 7 -1.08 -15.68 -5.04
N ASP A 8 -0.35 -15.49 -6.14
CA ASP A 8 -0.78 -15.67 -7.53
C ASP A 8 -2.01 -14.86 -7.98
N GLU A 9 -2.51 -13.91 -7.16
CA GLU A 9 -3.72 -13.13 -7.43
C GLU A 9 -3.48 -11.91 -8.33
N VAL A 10 -2.29 -11.31 -8.27
CA VAL A 10 -1.92 -10.14 -9.08
C VAL A 10 -0.48 -10.22 -9.61
N THR A 11 -0.28 -9.72 -10.83
CA THR A 11 1.06 -9.44 -11.36
C THR A 11 1.68 -8.20 -10.68
N PRO A 12 3.02 -8.04 -10.70
CA PRO A 12 3.69 -6.84 -10.17
C PRO A 12 3.20 -5.54 -10.83
N GLU A 13 2.89 -5.58 -12.13
CA GLU A 13 2.39 -4.45 -12.90
C GLU A 13 0.98 -4.04 -12.47
N GLN A 14 0.09 -5.02 -12.25
CA GLN A 14 -1.25 -4.77 -11.68
C GLN A 14 -1.15 -4.25 -10.24
N ALA A 15 -0.24 -4.80 -9.44
CA ALA A 15 0.00 -4.33 -8.07
C ALA A 15 0.48 -2.88 -8.03
N MET A 16 1.32 -2.45 -8.99
CA MET A 16 1.68 -1.03 -9.15
C MET A 16 0.45 -0.19 -9.46
N GLN A 17 -0.31 -0.54 -10.51
CA GLN A 17 -1.51 0.20 -10.92
C GLN A 17 -2.54 0.35 -9.79
N ILE A 18 -2.80 -0.73 -9.03
CA ILE A 18 -3.73 -0.73 -7.90
C ILE A 18 -3.18 0.12 -6.74
N GLY A 19 -1.87 0.07 -6.50
CA GLY A 19 -1.22 0.87 -5.46
C GLY A 19 -1.17 2.35 -5.78
N GLU A 20 -0.94 2.73 -7.04
CA GLU A 20 -1.06 4.11 -7.54
C GLU A 20 -2.50 4.62 -7.42
N GLU A 21 -3.49 3.83 -7.84
CA GLU A 21 -4.90 4.20 -7.70
C GLU A 21 -5.34 4.33 -6.22
N LEU A 22 -4.81 3.47 -5.33
CA LEU A 22 -5.00 3.62 -3.89
C LEU A 22 -4.42 4.94 -3.37
N CYS A 23 -3.22 5.33 -3.83
CA CYS A 23 -2.60 6.60 -3.46
C CYS A 23 -3.39 7.79 -3.98
N ASP A 24 -3.77 7.79 -5.25
CA ASP A 24 -4.50 8.89 -5.88
C ASP A 24 -5.91 9.07 -5.27
N ARG A 25 -6.63 7.98 -4.98
CA ARG A 25 -7.95 8.05 -4.27
C ARG A 25 -7.81 8.49 -2.81
N TYR A 26 -6.75 8.08 -2.10
CA TYR A 26 -6.58 8.35 -0.66
C TYR A 26 -5.94 9.71 -0.37
N LEU A 27 -4.79 9.98 -1.00
CA LEU A 27 -3.95 11.17 -0.82
C LEU A 27 -4.36 12.35 -1.73
N LYS A 28 -5.22 12.12 -2.74
CA LYS A 28 -5.94 13.13 -3.54
C LYS A 28 -5.07 14.17 -4.28
N GLY A 29 -3.76 13.91 -4.38
CA GLY A 29 -2.76 14.84 -4.89
C GLY A 29 -2.29 15.91 -3.89
N ASP A 30 -2.75 15.85 -2.64
CA ASP A 30 -2.38 16.78 -1.56
C ASP A 30 -1.08 16.38 -0.85
N TYR A 31 -0.63 15.13 -1.01
CA TYR A 31 0.57 14.58 -0.39
C TYR A 31 1.46 13.88 -1.43
N GLN A 32 2.75 14.24 -1.46
CA GLN A 32 3.75 13.58 -2.31
C GLN A 32 4.00 12.15 -1.83
N TYR A 33 4.17 11.19 -2.75
CA TYR A 33 4.44 9.80 -2.40
C TYR A 33 5.46 9.13 -3.32
N VAL A 34 6.04 8.03 -2.83
CA VAL A 34 6.86 7.07 -3.57
C VAL A 34 6.27 5.68 -3.31
N ILE A 35 6.06 4.92 -4.38
CA ILE A 35 5.59 3.53 -4.35
C ILE A 35 6.68 2.58 -4.87
N ALA A 36 6.78 1.39 -4.26
CA ALA A 36 7.62 0.29 -4.72
C ALA A 36 6.86 -1.04 -4.59
N VAL A 37 6.81 -1.82 -5.67
CA VAL A 37 6.23 -3.17 -5.67
C VAL A 37 7.33 -4.18 -5.33
N HIS A 38 7.01 -5.12 -4.44
CA HIS A 38 7.90 -6.12 -3.91
C HIS A 38 7.34 -7.53 -4.16
N THR A 39 8.23 -8.43 -4.60
CA THR A 39 7.99 -9.86 -4.81
C THR A 39 9.03 -10.71 -4.07
N ASP A 40 9.59 -10.20 -2.97
CA ASP A 40 10.62 -10.85 -2.14
C ASP A 40 10.07 -11.89 -1.16
N LYS A 41 8.77 -12.20 -1.26
CA LYS A 41 7.98 -13.05 -0.35
C LYS A 41 6.98 -13.89 -1.15
N GLU A 42 6.28 -14.78 -0.46
CA GLU A 42 5.19 -15.62 -0.98
C GLU A 42 4.00 -14.83 -1.60
N HIS A 43 3.97 -13.51 -1.51
CA HIS A 43 2.93 -12.66 -2.11
C HIS A 43 3.48 -11.30 -2.60
N THR A 44 2.90 -10.82 -3.69
CA THR A 44 3.11 -9.46 -4.22
C THR A 44 2.57 -8.43 -3.22
N HIS A 45 3.35 -7.38 -2.94
CA HIS A 45 2.92 -6.29 -2.06
C HIS A 45 3.56 -4.94 -2.41
N CYS A 46 2.85 -3.86 -2.13
CA CYS A 46 3.25 -2.49 -2.45
C CYS A 46 3.61 -1.73 -1.18
N HIS A 47 4.84 -1.24 -1.10
CA HIS A 47 5.27 -0.28 -0.08
C HIS A 47 5.05 1.13 -0.60
N VAL A 48 4.32 1.95 0.16
CA VAL A 48 4.11 3.37 -0.15
C VAL A 48 4.62 4.22 1.00
N ILE A 49 5.56 5.12 0.70
CA ILE A 49 6.05 6.15 1.61
C ILE A 49 5.52 7.48 1.11
N PHE A 50 4.72 8.18 1.92
CA PHE A 50 4.20 9.50 1.59
C PHE A 50 4.69 10.56 2.57
N ASN A 51 4.85 11.78 2.08
CA ASN A 51 5.23 12.94 2.88
C ASN A 51 4.12 13.22 3.90
N ASN A 52 4.45 13.33 5.19
CA ASN A 52 3.46 13.63 6.23
C ASN A 52 2.98 15.10 6.20
N THR A 53 3.57 15.98 5.39
CA THR A 53 3.13 17.37 5.23
C THR A 53 2.34 17.55 3.92
N ASN A 54 1.17 18.18 4.01
CA ASN A 54 0.32 18.56 2.88
C ASN A 54 1.02 19.63 2.03
N LEU A 55 1.07 19.42 0.71
CA LEU A 55 1.80 20.23 -0.26
C LEU A 55 1.25 21.65 -0.39
N TYR A 56 -0.06 21.86 -0.17
CA TYR A 56 -0.75 23.12 -0.43
C TYR A 56 -0.98 23.98 0.81
N ASN A 57 -1.24 23.36 1.96
CA ASN A 57 -1.57 24.08 3.20
C ASN A 57 -0.53 23.93 4.33
N GLY A 58 0.47 23.05 4.17
CA GLY A 58 1.56 22.86 5.14
C GLY A 58 1.15 22.19 6.46
N LEU A 59 -0.10 21.75 6.61
CA LEU A 59 -0.56 20.96 7.75
C LEU A 59 -0.03 19.52 7.66
N SER A 60 -0.02 18.81 8.79
CA SER A 60 0.38 17.40 8.79
C SER A 60 -0.80 16.47 8.52
N PHE A 61 -0.56 15.34 7.86
CA PHE A 61 -1.55 14.28 7.65
C PHE A 61 -2.16 13.78 8.97
N THR A 62 -1.36 13.79 10.05
CA THR A 62 -1.83 13.48 11.40
C THR A 62 -2.76 14.56 11.97
N THR A 63 -2.54 15.82 11.60
CA THR A 63 -3.41 16.97 11.93
C THR A 63 -4.70 16.95 11.12
N GLU A 64 -4.67 16.57 9.85
CA GLU A 64 -5.87 16.59 8.99
C GLU A 64 -6.73 15.34 9.15
N HIS A 65 -6.15 14.13 9.03
CA HIS A 65 -6.89 12.88 8.88
C HIS A 65 -6.94 11.98 10.13
N ASN A 66 -6.26 12.34 11.23
CA ASN A 66 -6.24 11.54 12.47
C ASN A 66 -6.90 12.21 13.69
N GLN A 67 -7.58 13.34 13.50
CA GLN A 67 -8.52 13.88 14.49
C GLN A 67 -9.79 12.98 14.61
N GLY A 68 -10.66 13.26 15.59
CA GLY A 68 -11.89 12.49 15.81
C GLY A 68 -11.71 11.15 16.53
N ARG A 69 -12.73 10.28 16.47
CA ARG A 69 -12.73 8.98 17.17
C ARG A 69 -11.88 7.97 16.40
N LYS A 70 -11.41 6.92 17.08
CA LYS A 70 -10.53 5.91 16.45
C LYS A 70 -11.13 5.27 15.19
N SER A 71 -12.47 5.15 15.12
CA SER A 71 -13.25 4.66 13.97
C SER A 71 -13.32 5.60 12.77
N GLU A 72 -13.07 6.90 12.97
CA GLU A 72 -13.18 7.96 11.96
C GLU A 72 -11.81 8.39 11.41
N ARG A 73 -10.73 7.75 11.87
CA ARG A 73 -9.35 8.08 11.48
C ARG A 73 -9.00 7.53 10.10
N ALA A 74 -8.00 8.17 9.49
CA ALA A 74 -7.41 7.87 8.19
C ALA A 74 -7.22 6.38 7.83
N TRP A 75 -6.93 5.50 8.80
CA TRP A 75 -6.76 4.05 8.54
C TRP A 75 -8.06 3.32 8.17
N ALA A 76 -9.22 3.85 8.60
CA ALA A 76 -10.53 3.31 8.25
C ALA A 76 -10.95 3.72 6.83
N GLU A 77 -10.75 4.99 6.47
CA GLU A 77 -10.90 5.50 5.10
C GLU A 77 -9.96 4.75 4.13
N LEU A 78 -8.70 4.56 4.52
CA LEU A 78 -7.72 3.81 3.73
C LEU A 78 -8.19 2.38 3.44
N ARG A 79 -8.66 1.68 4.48
CA ARG A 79 -9.16 0.31 4.30
C ARG A 79 -10.39 0.32 3.39
N GLN A 80 -11.33 1.23 3.57
CA GLN A 80 -12.51 1.29 2.72
C GLN A 80 -12.12 1.46 1.24
N ILE A 81 -11.23 2.39 0.93
CA ILE A 81 -10.76 2.64 -0.44
C ILE A 81 -10.03 1.41 -1.01
N SER A 82 -9.17 0.74 -0.23
CA SER A 82 -8.53 -0.52 -0.67
C SER A 82 -9.53 -1.65 -0.88
N ASP A 83 -10.49 -1.82 0.04
CA ASP A 83 -11.54 -2.84 -0.05
C ASP A 83 -12.52 -2.54 -1.21
N GLU A 84 -12.63 -1.29 -1.67
CA GLU A 84 -13.41 -0.90 -2.86
C GLU A 84 -12.63 -1.16 -4.15
N ILE A 85 -11.37 -0.71 -4.26
CA ILE A 85 -10.51 -0.95 -5.44
C ILE A 85 -10.35 -2.45 -5.69
N CYS A 86 -10.05 -3.27 -4.67
CA CYS A 86 -9.93 -4.72 -4.87
C CYS A 86 -11.20 -5.34 -5.47
N LYS A 87 -12.40 -4.90 -5.06
CA LYS A 87 -13.67 -5.37 -5.64
C LYS A 87 -13.86 -4.92 -7.09
N GLU A 88 -13.44 -3.70 -7.44
CA GLU A 88 -13.49 -3.20 -8.82
C GLU A 88 -12.59 -3.99 -9.77
N TYR A 89 -11.42 -4.44 -9.29
CA TYR A 89 -10.47 -5.27 -10.03
C TYR A 89 -10.80 -6.80 -9.95
N GLY A 90 -11.81 -7.20 -9.19
CA GLY A 90 -12.21 -8.61 -9.01
C GLY A 90 -11.33 -9.44 -8.07
N ILE A 91 -10.54 -8.76 -7.24
CA ILE A 91 -9.55 -9.29 -6.28
C ILE A 91 -10.25 -9.58 -4.94
N SER A 92 -9.74 -10.55 -4.18
CA SER A 92 -10.27 -10.92 -2.87
C SER A 92 -10.15 -9.78 -1.84
N VAL A 93 -11.06 -9.78 -0.87
CA VAL A 93 -11.11 -8.79 0.22
C VAL A 93 -11.32 -9.50 1.55
N ILE A 94 -10.58 -9.08 2.57
CA ILE A 94 -10.62 -9.67 3.91
C ILE A 94 -11.90 -9.24 4.63
N GLU A 95 -12.88 -10.14 4.75
CA GLU A 95 -14.05 -9.87 5.59
C GLU A 95 -13.66 -9.70 7.08
N PRO A 96 -14.24 -8.72 7.80
CA PRO A 96 -13.85 -8.44 9.19
C PRO A 96 -14.41 -9.47 10.16
N ILE A 97 -13.64 -10.53 10.45
CA ILE A 97 -13.97 -11.57 11.45
C ILE A 97 -13.78 -11.00 12.88
N GLY A 98 -14.64 -10.07 13.27
CA GLY A 98 -14.73 -9.52 14.63
C GLY A 98 -13.58 -8.59 15.05
N LYS A 99 -13.20 -8.66 16.34
CA LYS A 99 -12.16 -7.82 16.95
C LYS A 99 -10.79 -8.50 16.75
N GLY A 100 -10.00 -8.00 15.80
CA GLY A 100 -8.65 -8.52 15.53
C GLY A 100 -7.72 -8.50 16.75
N VAL A 101 -6.86 -9.52 16.83
CA VAL A 101 -5.83 -9.67 17.87
C VAL A 101 -4.70 -8.65 17.64
N SER A 102 -4.13 -8.10 18.71
CA SER A 102 -2.95 -7.22 18.62
C SER A 102 -1.69 -8.00 18.29
N HIS A 103 -0.77 -7.44 17.48
CA HIS A 103 0.50 -8.07 17.06
C HIS A 103 1.23 -8.82 18.19
N TYR A 104 1.46 -8.18 19.34
CA TYR A 104 2.11 -8.80 20.51
C TYR A 104 1.36 -10.03 21.06
N GLU A 105 0.01 -10.04 21.02
CA GLU A 105 -0.77 -11.20 21.46
C GLU A 105 -0.70 -12.34 20.42
N ASP A 106 -0.73 -12.02 19.12
CA ASP A 106 -0.53 -12.98 18.02
C ASP A 106 0.89 -13.59 18.02
N GLU A 107 1.94 -12.79 18.29
CA GLU A 107 3.31 -13.27 18.49
C GLU A 107 3.41 -14.22 19.70
N MET A 108 2.82 -13.85 20.85
CA MET A 108 2.79 -14.73 22.03
C MET A 108 1.91 -15.98 21.82
N GLN A 109 0.91 -15.93 20.93
CA GLN A 109 0.12 -17.10 20.53
C GLN A 109 0.96 -18.03 19.65
N LYS A 110 1.64 -17.51 18.62
CA LYS A 110 2.56 -18.26 17.75
C LYS A 110 3.74 -18.86 18.51
N ALA A 111 4.25 -18.18 19.54
CA ALA A 111 5.28 -18.68 20.45
C ALA A 111 4.75 -19.66 21.52
N GLY A 112 3.43 -19.86 21.63
CA GLY A 112 2.81 -20.71 22.66
C GLY A 112 2.88 -20.17 24.10
N THR A 113 3.38 -18.94 24.29
CA THR A 113 3.62 -18.29 25.59
C THR A 113 2.46 -17.39 26.05
N SER A 114 1.40 -17.23 25.25
CA SER A 114 0.22 -16.42 25.59
C SER A 114 -0.50 -16.94 26.84
N TRP A 115 -0.26 -16.29 27.98
CA TRP A 115 -0.98 -16.54 29.24
C TRP A 115 -2.49 -16.30 29.08
N LYS A 116 -2.92 -15.45 28.13
CA LYS A 116 -4.33 -15.26 27.79
C LYS A 116 -4.95 -16.52 27.20
N ASP A 117 -4.23 -17.22 26.31
CA ASP A 117 -4.73 -18.44 25.69
C ASP A 117 -4.70 -19.62 26.65
N LYS A 118 -3.67 -19.71 27.50
CA LYS A 118 -3.65 -20.61 28.64
C LYS A 118 -4.88 -20.42 29.53
N LEU A 119 -5.21 -19.17 29.86
CA LEU A 119 -6.40 -18.81 30.64
C LEU A 119 -7.71 -19.12 29.89
N ARG A 120 -7.85 -18.76 28.61
CA ARG A 120 -9.01 -19.10 27.75
C ARG A 120 -9.24 -20.62 27.71
N ARG A 121 -8.17 -21.41 27.56
CA ARG A 121 -8.21 -22.88 27.54
C ARG A 121 -8.69 -23.44 28.87
N MET A 122 -8.07 -23.04 29.98
CA MET A 122 -8.46 -23.49 31.32
C MET A 122 -9.91 -23.11 31.65
N LEU A 123 -10.35 -21.90 31.30
CA LEU A 123 -11.74 -21.49 31.51
C LEU A 123 -12.73 -22.34 30.69
N ARG A 124 -12.44 -22.65 29.42
CA ARG A 124 -13.27 -23.57 28.60
C ARG A 124 -13.31 -24.98 29.18
N GLU A 125 -12.18 -25.48 29.65
CA GLU A 125 -12.06 -26.79 30.31
C GLU A 125 -12.95 -26.83 31.56
N ILE A 126 -12.86 -25.83 32.45
CA ILE A 126 -13.69 -25.70 33.64
C ILE A 126 -15.19 -25.63 33.30
N ILE A 127 -15.57 -24.80 32.32
CA ILE A 127 -16.97 -24.67 31.85
C ILE A 127 -17.52 -26.02 31.37
N SER A 128 -16.69 -26.91 30.81
CA SER A 128 -17.14 -28.20 30.28
C SER A 128 -17.58 -29.22 31.34
N TYR A 129 -17.09 -29.12 32.58
CA TYR A 129 -17.42 -30.05 33.67
C TYR A 129 -18.18 -29.42 34.85
N SER A 130 -18.31 -28.09 34.92
CA SER A 130 -19.14 -27.40 35.90
C SER A 130 -20.65 -27.56 35.62
N LYS A 131 -21.42 -27.79 36.68
CA LYS A 131 -22.89 -27.98 36.67
C LYS A 131 -23.63 -26.76 37.23
N SER A 132 -22.93 -25.78 37.79
CA SER A 132 -23.51 -24.47 38.12
C SER A 132 -22.47 -23.37 37.96
N PHE A 133 -22.93 -22.11 37.92
CA PHE A 133 -22.04 -20.95 37.91
C PHE A 133 -21.22 -20.84 39.21
N GLU A 134 -21.74 -21.33 40.32
CA GLU A 134 -21.05 -21.34 41.62
C GLU A 134 -19.97 -22.44 41.65
N GLU A 135 -20.27 -23.62 41.11
CA GLU A 135 -19.28 -24.70 40.91
C GLU A 135 -18.20 -24.26 39.92
N PHE A 136 -18.53 -23.52 38.86
CA PHE A 136 -17.57 -22.88 37.95
C PHE A 136 -16.61 -21.94 38.67
N LEU A 137 -17.11 -21.04 39.53
CA LEU A 137 -16.27 -20.13 40.31
C LEU A 137 -15.38 -20.87 41.33
N LYS A 138 -15.89 -21.93 41.96
CA LYS A 138 -15.07 -22.81 42.82
C LYS A 138 -13.96 -23.50 42.01
N ASN A 139 -14.32 -24.13 40.90
CA ASN A 139 -13.39 -24.86 40.04
C ASN A 139 -12.31 -23.94 39.44
N CYS A 140 -12.60 -22.65 39.21
CA CYS A 140 -11.59 -21.65 38.87
C CYS A 140 -10.54 -21.51 39.98
N THR A 141 -10.97 -21.32 41.23
CA THR A 141 -10.07 -21.24 42.40
C THR A 141 -9.24 -22.51 42.56
N ASP A 142 -9.89 -23.68 42.50
CA ASP A 142 -9.23 -24.98 42.60
C ASP A 142 -8.21 -25.22 41.46
N SER A 143 -8.38 -24.55 40.31
CA SER A 143 -7.47 -24.59 39.15
C SER A 143 -6.42 -23.46 39.13
N GLY A 144 -6.27 -22.68 40.21
CA GLY A 144 -5.29 -21.59 40.30
C GLY A 144 -5.67 -20.31 39.55
N ILE A 145 -6.97 -20.07 39.33
CA ILE A 145 -7.51 -18.84 38.72
C ILE A 145 -8.22 -18.02 39.81
N GLU A 146 -7.60 -16.93 40.24
CA GLU A 146 -8.25 -15.89 41.03
C GLU A 146 -9.36 -15.22 40.21
N TYR A 147 -10.53 -15.00 40.80
CA TYR A 147 -11.62 -14.27 40.16
C TYR A 147 -12.13 -13.10 41.02
N VAL A 148 -12.76 -12.13 40.35
CA VAL A 148 -13.55 -11.06 41.00
C VAL A 148 -14.90 -10.98 40.29
N TYR A 149 -15.96 -11.37 41.00
CA TYR A 149 -17.35 -11.30 40.52
C TYR A 149 -18.11 -10.23 41.29
N THR A 150 -18.58 -9.22 40.57
CA THR A 150 -19.35 -8.08 41.10
C THR A 150 -20.48 -7.73 40.13
N PRO A 151 -21.63 -8.42 40.18
CA PRO A 151 -22.68 -8.32 39.15
C PRO A 151 -23.34 -6.93 39.04
N GLN A 152 -23.22 -6.08 40.06
CA GLN A 152 -23.70 -4.69 40.06
C GLN A 152 -22.81 -3.74 39.24
N ASN A 153 -21.57 -4.14 38.91
CA ASN A 153 -20.63 -3.30 38.17
C ASN A 153 -20.73 -3.54 36.65
N LYS A 154 -20.43 -2.49 35.86
CA LYS A 154 -20.31 -2.57 34.39
C LYS A 154 -19.34 -3.66 33.90
N VAL A 155 -18.35 -4.02 34.72
CA VAL A 155 -17.49 -5.19 34.49
C VAL A 155 -17.82 -6.24 35.56
N LYS A 156 -18.69 -7.18 35.20
CA LYS A 156 -19.28 -8.15 36.14
C LYS A 156 -18.29 -9.20 36.64
N LEU A 157 -17.37 -9.65 35.79
CA LEU A 157 -16.44 -10.76 36.07
C LEU A 157 -15.04 -10.47 35.53
N LYS A 158 -14.02 -10.84 36.32
CA LYS A 158 -12.60 -10.71 35.99
C LYS A 158 -11.83 -11.93 36.50
N PHE A 159 -10.75 -12.30 35.83
CA PHE A 159 -9.89 -13.45 36.13
C PHE A 159 -8.40 -13.06 36.17
N LYS A 160 -7.60 -13.79 36.95
CA LYS A 160 -6.14 -13.68 37.03
C LYS A 160 -5.56 -15.07 37.28
N LEU A 161 -4.52 -15.45 36.54
CA LEU A 161 -3.80 -16.70 36.77
C LEU A 161 -2.80 -16.48 37.92
N SER A 162 -2.85 -17.33 38.95
CA SER A 162 -1.96 -17.21 40.10
C SER A 162 -0.54 -17.69 39.76
N GLY A 163 0.47 -17.12 40.43
CA GLY A 163 1.88 -17.53 40.32
C GLY A 163 2.67 -16.92 39.14
N GLU A 164 2.08 -16.79 37.95
CA GLU A 164 2.83 -16.44 36.72
C GLU A 164 3.01 -14.91 36.48
N GLY A 165 3.33 -14.17 37.55
CA GLY A 165 3.72 -12.75 37.47
C GLY A 165 2.62 -11.75 37.06
N GLN A 166 1.40 -12.20 36.74
CA GLN A 166 0.31 -11.37 36.24
C GLN A 166 -0.13 -10.28 37.25
N GLN A 167 0.26 -9.04 36.99
CA GLN A 167 0.01 -7.90 37.90
C GLN A 167 -1.44 -7.38 37.92
N ARG A 168 -2.28 -7.75 36.95
CA ARG A 168 -3.64 -7.20 36.81
C ARG A 168 -4.66 -8.24 36.38
N PHE A 169 -5.84 -8.19 37.01
CA PHE A 169 -7.03 -8.95 36.60
C PHE A 169 -7.47 -8.57 35.17
N THR A 170 -7.75 -9.60 34.37
CA THR A 170 -8.30 -9.49 33.01
C THR A 170 -9.82 -9.59 33.05
N ARG A 171 -10.51 -8.74 32.31
CA ARG A 171 -11.98 -8.73 32.26
C ARG A 171 -12.48 -9.89 31.39
N ALA A 172 -13.59 -10.53 31.79
CA ALA A 172 -14.16 -11.64 31.03
C ALA A 172 -14.54 -11.24 29.58
N ASP A 173 -15.22 -10.10 29.42
CA ASP A 173 -15.60 -9.46 28.14
C ASP A 173 -14.41 -9.10 27.22
N THR A 174 -13.18 -9.24 27.70
CA THR A 174 -11.93 -9.00 26.95
C THR A 174 -11.22 -10.30 26.58
N LEU A 175 -11.60 -11.44 27.18
CA LEU A 175 -11.08 -12.76 26.81
C LEU A 175 -11.87 -13.32 25.61
N SER A 176 -13.20 -13.29 25.70
CA SER A 176 -14.20 -13.64 24.69
C SER A 176 -15.59 -13.45 25.29
N GLU A 177 -16.62 -13.22 24.47
CA GLU A 177 -18.02 -13.07 24.90
C GLU A 177 -18.56 -14.36 25.53
N GLU A 178 -17.99 -15.52 25.22
CA GLU A 178 -18.32 -16.82 25.83
C GLU A 178 -18.09 -16.87 27.36
N PHE A 179 -17.21 -16.00 27.89
CA PHE A 179 -16.86 -15.96 29.31
C PHE A 179 -17.68 -14.95 30.12
N GLU A 180 -18.65 -14.24 29.52
CA GLU A 180 -19.55 -13.40 30.29
C GLU A 180 -20.46 -14.23 31.22
N PRO A 181 -20.83 -13.75 32.43
CA PRO A 181 -21.58 -14.55 33.40
C PRO A 181 -22.90 -15.12 32.87
N GLU A 182 -23.57 -14.38 32.00
CA GLU A 182 -24.78 -14.80 31.31
C GLU A 182 -24.52 -15.97 30.34
N ASN A 183 -23.46 -15.90 29.55
CA ASN A 183 -23.11 -16.91 28.54
C ASN A 183 -22.51 -18.17 29.18
N ILE A 184 -21.74 -18.05 30.26
CA ILE A 184 -21.29 -19.19 31.07
C ILE A 184 -22.51 -19.95 31.64
N LYS A 185 -23.47 -19.23 32.23
CA LYS A 185 -24.71 -19.83 32.74
C LYS A 185 -25.49 -20.53 31.62
N ALA A 186 -25.74 -19.85 30.50
CA ALA A 186 -26.46 -20.43 29.36
C ALA A 186 -25.76 -21.67 28.78
N THR A 187 -24.43 -21.70 28.78
CA THR A 187 -23.63 -22.85 28.32
C THR A 187 -23.76 -24.03 29.27
N ILE A 188 -23.61 -23.82 30.58
CA ILE A 188 -23.78 -24.86 31.61
C ILE A 188 -25.21 -25.40 31.62
N ASP A 189 -26.22 -24.52 31.59
CA ASP A 189 -27.63 -24.87 31.44
C ASP A 189 -27.90 -25.76 30.21
N THR A 190 -27.28 -25.43 29.09
CA THR A 190 -27.44 -26.16 27.82
C THR A 190 -26.74 -27.52 27.88
N ALA A 191 -25.56 -27.60 28.50
CA ALA A 191 -24.86 -28.85 28.75
C ALA A 191 -25.69 -29.77 29.68
N GLN A 192 -26.26 -29.23 30.76
CA GLN A 192 -27.17 -29.97 31.64
C GLN A 192 -28.42 -30.47 30.93
N LYS A 193 -29.09 -29.61 30.13
CA LYS A 193 -30.29 -29.99 29.36
C LYS A 193 -29.96 -31.11 28.36
N LYS A 194 -28.79 -31.07 27.71
CA LYS A 194 -28.29 -32.16 26.85
C LYS A 194 -27.98 -33.44 27.65
N ALA A 195 -27.33 -33.35 28.80
CA ALA A 195 -27.01 -34.50 29.65
C ALA A 195 -28.28 -35.19 30.19
N ALA A 196 -29.26 -34.42 30.68
CA ALA A 196 -30.55 -34.94 31.13
C ALA A 196 -31.36 -35.58 29.99
N ALA A 197 -31.34 -34.98 28.79
CA ALA A 197 -31.96 -35.58 27.61
C ALA A 197 -31.26 -36.89 27.21
N ALA A 198 -29.92 -36.95 27.24
CA ALA A 198 -29.17 -38.17 26.98
C ALA A 198 -29.47 -39.26 28.01
N GLU A 199 -29.60 -38.91 29.29
CA GLU A 199 -30.00 -39.84 30.36
C GLU A 199 -31.43 -40.37 30.16
N GLN A 200 -32.38 -39.53 29.74
CA GLN A 200 -33.74 -39.95 29.39
C GLN A 200 -33.77 -40.87 28.16
N VAL A 201 -32.98 -40.55 27.13
CA VAL A 201 -32.85 -41.36 25.91
C VAL A 201 -32.21 -42.72 26.23
N GLU A 202 -31.18 -42.77 27.06
CA GLU A 202 -30.55 -44.03 27.46
C GLU A 202 -31.45 -44.84 28.42
N LYS A 203 -32.24 -44.21 29.30
CA LYS A 203 -33.31 -44.90 30.06
C LYS A 203 -34.37 -45.49 29.12
N PHE A 204 -34.77 -44.79 28.07
CA PHE A 204 -35.69 -45.29 27.06
C PHE A 204 -35.10 -46.47 26.26
N PHE A 205 -33.84 -46.38 25.82
CA PHE A 205 -33.16 -47.48 25.15
C PHE A 205 -32.91 -48.67 26.09
N ALA A 206 -32.54 -48.46 27.34
CA ALA A 206 -32.42 -49.52 28.35
C ALA A 206 -33.76 -50.24 28.56
N ALA A 207 -34.87 -49.52 28.72
CA ALA A 207 -36.21 -50.10 28.80
C ALA A 207 -36.58 -50.89 27.53
N ARG A 208 -36.20 -50.40 26.34
CA ARG A 208 -36.40 -51.11 25.07
C ARG A 208 -35.53 -52.37 24.94
N ARG A 209 -34.27 -52.33 25.40
CA ARG A 209 -33.37 -53.50 25.46
C ARG A 209 -33.93 -54.56 26.42
N ALA A 210 -34.38 -54.16 27.61
CA ALA A 210 -35.03 -55.05 28.58
C ALA A 210 -36.33 -55.69 28.04
N ARG A 211 -37.21 -54.90 27.39
CA ARG A 211 -38.41 -55.44 26.71
C ARG A 211 -38.05 -56.46 25.64
N ARG A 212 -37.06 -56.17 24.78
CA ARG A 212 -36.60 -57.10 23.73
C ARG A 212 -35.96 -58.36 24.32
N GLN A 213 -35.28 -58.28 25.45
CA GLN A 213 -34.74 -59.46 26.16
C GLN A 213 -35.87 -60.33 26.74
N ALA A 214 -36.91 -59.73 27.33
CA ALA A 214 -38.09 -60.46 27.79
C ALA A 214 -38.88 -61.10 26.63
N GLU A 215 -39.02 -60.39 25.52
CA GLU A 215 -39.65 -60.87 24.28
C GLU A 215 -38.86 -62.03 23.65
N LEU A 216 -37.53 -61.96 23.63
CA LEU A 216 -36.67 -63.07 23.17
C LEU A 216 -36.69 -64.27 24.14
N ALA A 217 -36.81 -64.04 25.45
CA ALA A 217 -37.00 -65.12 26.41
C ALA A 217 -38.35 -65.84 26.21
N LEU A 218 -39.41 -65.09 25.87
CA LEU A 218 -40.72 -65.64 25.51
C LEU A 218 -40.69 -66.35 24.15
N LEU A 219 -39.95 -65.83 23.16
CA LEU A 219 -39.76 -66.51 21.87
C LEU A 219 -38.97 -67.82 22.02
N ASN A 220 -37.95 -67.87 22.87
CA ASN A 220 -37.23 -69.11 23.18
C ASN A 220 -38.10 -70.13 23.94
N GLN A 221 -39.25 -69.74 24.50
CA GLN A 221 -40.27 -70.66 25.00
C GLN A 221 -41.28 -71.08 23.92
N SER A 222 -41.49 -70.28 22.87
CA SER A 222 -42.50 -70.53 21.82
C SER A 222 -41.93 -71.05 20.48
N SER A 223 -40.61 -71.08 20.30
CA SER A 223 -39.90 -71.51 19.08
C SER A 223 -39.94 -73.02 18.82
N ALA A 224 -41.07 -73.67 19.14
CA ALA A 224 -41.32 -75.09 18.99
C ALA A 224 -42.13 -75.45 17.72
N LYS A 225 -42.28 -74.54 16.74
CA LYS A 225 -42.51 -74.86 15.30
C LYS A 225 -42.38 -73.65 14.33
N PRO A 226 -42.07 -73.85 13.02
CA PRO A 226 -41.77 -72.77 12.05
C PRO A 226 -42.63 -72.75 10.75
N ALA A 227 -42.57 -71.65 9.97
CA ALA A 227 -42.88 -71.54 8.52
C ALA A 227 -42.33 -70.21 7.90
N GLU A 228 -42.18 -70.09 6.56
CA GLU A 228 -41.40 -69.02 5.88
C GLU A 228 -42.04 -68.47 4.52
N PRO A 229 -41.39 -67.87 3.46
CA PRO A 229 -41.72 -66.48 2.97
C PRO A 229 -41.84 -66.22 1.41
N LYS A 230 -41.68 -64.94 0.95
CA LYS A 230 -41.22 -64.39 -0.40
C LYS A 230 -42.26 -64.11 -1.56
N PRO A 231 -41.93 -63.50 -2.77
CA PRO A 231 -41.22 -62.19 -3.08
C PRO A 231 -41.52 -61.41 -4.45
N THR A 232 -40.89 -60.21 -4.66
CA THR A 232 -40.36 -59.49 -5.91
C THR A 232 -41.18 -59.01 -7.16
N SER A 233 -40.76 -57.86 -7.80
CA SER A 233 -40.34 -57.69 -9.26
C SER A 233 -40.16 -56.22 -9.80
N THR A 234 -39.40 -55.98 -10.92
CA THR A 234 -39.09 -54.73 -11.73
C THR A 234 -38.50 -55.13 -13.13
N PRO A 235 -37.85 -54.32 -14.06
CA PRO A 235 -37.67 -52.86 -14.37
C PRO A 235 -38.13 -52.44 -15.85
N THR A 236 -37.54 -51.69 -16.84
CA THR A 236 -36.22 -51.02 -17.20
C THR A 236 -36.26 -50.11 -18.51
N VAL A 237 -35.18 -49.33 -18.83
CA VAL A 237 -34.59 -48.95 -20.20
C VAL A 237 -34.95 -47.62 -21.00
N GLN A 238 -34.09 -47.23 -21.98
CA GLN A 238 -33.91 -45.95 -22.77
C GLN A 238 -33.47 -46.24 -24.27
N PRO A 239 -32.63 -45.50 -25.11
CA PRO A 239 -32.13 -44.08 -25.23
C PRO A 239 -31.86 -43.44 -26.69
N LYS A 240 -31.68 -42.09 -26.80
CA LYS A 240 -30.82 -41.30 -27.80
C LYS A 240 -31.17 -41.28 -29.35
N PRO A 241 -30.46 -40.60 -30.33
CA PRO A 241 -29.40 -39.52 -30.34
C PRO A 241 -29.38 -38.38 -31.46
N THR A 242 -28.52 -37.34 -31.28
CA THR A 242 -27.82 -36.44 -32.29
C THR A 242 -28.67 -35.41 -33.13
N ILE A 243 -28.18 -34.46 -33.98
CA ILE A 243 -26.91 -34.15 -34.74
C ILE A 243 -26.55 -32.60 -34.72
N ALA A 244 -25.78 -32.02 -35.68
CA ALA A 244 -25.26 -30.61 -35.80
C ALA A 244 -25.35 -30.05 -37.29
N GLU A 245 -24.70 -29.01 -37.87
CA GLU A 245 -23.47 -28.18 -37.63
C GLU A 245 -23.39 -26.90 -38.57
N GLN A 246 -22.20 -26.25 -38.76
CA GLN A 246 -21.70 -25.28 -39.81
C GLN A 246 -21.52 -23.75 -39.54
N THR A 247 -20.37 -23.17 -40.01
CA THR A 247 -20.03 -21.71 -40.12
C THR A 247 -18.97 -21.38 -41.21
N ALA A 248 -19.01 -20.18 -41.84
CA ALA A 248 -17.94 -19.61 -42.73
C ALA A 248 -18.10 -18.06 -42.98
N PRO A 249 -17.08 -17.29 -43.48
CA PRO A 249 -17.02 -15.81 -43.27
C PRO A 249 -16.66 -14.86 -44.47
N LYS A 250 -16.81 -13.53 -44.24
CA LYS A 250 -16.17 -12.34 -44.92
C LYS A 250 -16.64 -11.98 -46.35
N PRO A 251 -16.59 -10.68 -46.79
CA PRO A 251 -15.36 -9.88 -47.06
C PRO A 251 -15.39 -8.39 -46.59
N ILE A 252 -14.53 -7.52 -47.16
CA ILE A 252 -14.19 -6.14 -46.73
C ILE A 252 -14.08 -5.18 -47.93
N GLU A 253 -14.62 -3.97 -47.81
CA GLU A 253 -14.38 -2.75 -48.63
C GLU A 253 -14.65 -1.50 -47.76
N SER A 254 -14.15 -0.28 -47.98
CA SER A 254 -13.06 0.24 -48.84
C SER A 254 -12.54 1.57 -48.22
N LYS A 255 -11.34 2.06 -48.59
CA LYS A 255 -10.76 3.30 -47.99
C LYS A 255 -11.30 4.57 -48.67
N ALA A 256 -11.89 5.47 -47.88
CA ALA A 256 -12.19 6.87 -48.22
C ALA A 256 -10.98 7.78 -47.90
N PRO A 257 -10.90 9.04 -48.40
CA PRO A 257 -9.70 9.87 -48.24
C PRO A 257 -9.41 10.23 -46.78
N GLU A 258 -8.13 10.27 -46.44
CA GLU A 258 -7.65 10.46 -45.08
C GLU A 258 -7.94 11.88 -44.58
N LYS A 259 -9.01 12.00 -43.78
CA LYS A 259 -9.18 13.15 -42.90
C LYS A 259 -7.95 13.25 -42.00
N LYS A 260 -7.37 14.44 -41.88
CA LYS A 260 -6.46 14.73 -40.77
C LYS A 260 -7.24 14.47 -39.48
N GLU A 261 -6.76 13.55 -38.66
CA GLU A 261 -7.35 13.27 -37.35
C GLU A 261 -7.13 14.50 -36.45
N ASP A 262 -8.18 14.95 -35.75
CA ASP A 262 -8.05 16.01 -34.77
C ASP A 262 -7.32 15.43 -33.55
N VAL A 263 -6.05 15.78 -33.41
CA VAL A 263 -5.17 15.32 -32.32
C VAL A 263 -5.64 15.74 -30.92
N TRP A 264 -6.68 16.58 -30.86
CA TRP A 264 -7.38 16.99 -29.65
C TRP A 264 -8.84 16.47 -29.57
N ALA A 265 -9.29 15.60 -30.48
CA ALA A 265 -10.69 15.16 -30.57
C ALA A 265 -11.27 14.67 -29.23
N ALA A 266 -10.48 13.91 -28.46
CA ALA A 266 -10.87 13.35 -27.18
C ALA A 266 -11.06 14.37 -26.05
N ILE A 267 -10.74 15.66 -26.28
CA ILE A 267 -10.93 16.76 -25.30
C ILE A 267 -11.85 17.88 -25.80
N ARG A 268 -12.25 17.90 -27.08
CA ARG A 268 -13.16 18.94 -27.64
C ARG A 268 -14.47 19.07 -26.85
N GLY A 269 -14.97 17.96 -26.29
CA GLY A 269 -16.16 17.93 -25.44
C GLY A 269 -15.97 18.52 -24.02
N MET A 270 -14.79 19.02 -23.67
CA MET A 270 -14.61 19.85 -22.48
C MET A 270 -15.16 21.26 -22.71
N ARG A 271 -15.62 21.89 -21.63
CA ARG A 271 -15.93 23.32 -21.64
C ARG A 271 -14.64 24.13 -21.86
N ASP A 272 -14.73 25.19 -22.66
CA ASP A 272 -13.63 26.12 -22.96
C ASP A 272 -12.39 25.44 -23.62
N SER A 273 -12.62 24.26 -24.25
CA SER A 273 -11.60 23.38 -24.87
C SER A 273 -10.78 24.06 -25.96
N ASP A 274 -11.40 24.81 -26.86
CA ASP A 274 -10.70 25.49 -27.97
C ASP A 274 -9.71 26.56 -27.47
N LYS A 275 -10.02 27.24 -26.35
CA LYS A 275 -9.11 28.20 -25.73
C LYS A 275 -7.94 27.47 -25.04
N MET A 276 -8.22 26.39 -24.33
CA MET A 276 -7.21 25.55 -23.70
C MET A 276 -6.23 24.97 -24.73
N ILE A 277 -6.74 24.52 -25.89
CA ILE A 277 -5.92 24.04 -27.00
C ILE A 277 -5.03 25.15 -27.55
N ALA A 278 -5.56 26.35 -27.78
CA ALA A 278 -4.77 27.49 -28.25
C ALA A 278 -3.67 27.91 -27.24
N ASP A 279 -3.96 27.90 -25.94
CA ASP A 279 -2.98 28.18 -24.88
C ASP A 279 -1.88 27.10 -24.81
N LEU A 280 -2.24 25.82 -25.01
CA LEU A 280 -1.30 24.69 -25.06
C LEU A 280 -0.40 24.75 -26.30
N GLU A 281 -0.98 25.01 -27.47
CA GLU A 281 -0.24 25.17 -28.74
C GLU A 281 0.69 26.39 -28.70
N ALA A 282 0.27 27.50 -28.08
CA ALA A 282 1.14 28.65 -27.80
C ALA A 282 2.26 28.34 -26.80
N GLY A 283 2.05 27.39 -25.89
CA GLY A 283 3.08 26.81 -25.03
C GLY A 283 4.04 25.84 -25.73
N GLY A 284 3.74 25.46 -26.98
CA GLY A 284 4.49 24.50 -27.78
C GLY A 284 4.01 23.05 -27.66
N ILE A 285 2.87 22.78 -27.01
CA ILE A 285 2.27 21.44 -26.92
C ILE A 285 1.29 21.27 -28.07
N THR A 286 1.56 20.31 -28.95
CA THR A 286 0.93 20.21 -30.28
C THR A 286 -0.07 19.06 -30.44
N SER A 287 -0.22 18.20 -29.42
CA SER A 287 -1.17 17.09 -29.43
C SER A 287 -1.55 16.64 -28.03
N LEU A 288 -2.62 15.85 -27.91
CA LEU A 288 -2.98 15.21 -26.64
C LEU A 288 -1.93 14.21 -26.15
N ASP A 289 -1.11 13.64 -27.04
CA ASP A 289 -0.07 12.67 -26.67
C ASP A 289 1.19 13.35 -26.12
N ASP A 290 1.60 14.45 -26.75
CA ASP A 290 2.58 15.42 -26.24
C ASP A 290 2.14 15.92 -24.85
N LEU A 291 0.87 16.29 -24.67
CA LEU A 291 0.31 16.66 -23.35
C LEU A 291 0.32 15.52 -22.32
N ARG A 292 0.07 14.26 -22.73
CA ARG A 292 0.07 13.10 -21.83
C ARG A 292 1.43 12.81 -21.23
N SER A 293 2.52 13.18 -21.88
CA SER A 293 3.86 13.08 -21.28
C SER A 293 3.96 13.88 -19.96
N PHE A 294 3.23 15.01 -19.88
CA PHE A 294 3.13 15.88 -18.70
C PHE A 294 1.98 15.50 -17.73
N PHE A 295 1.36 14.31 -17.87
CA PHE A 295 0.38 13.81 -16.88
C PHE A 295 1.04 13.16 -15.66
N TRP A 296 2.30 12.75 -15.78
CA TRP A 296 3.04 11.97 -14.80
C TRP A 296 4.37 12.64 -14.48
N ASN A 297 4.87 12.49 -13.25
CA ASN A 297 6.11 13.14 -12.82
C ASN A 297 7.36 12.31 -13.18
N THR A 298 7.46 11.93 -14.45
CA THR A 298 8.57 11.20 -15.07
C THR A 298 9.63 12.17 -15.61
N HIS A 299 10.90 11.74 -15.65
CA HIS A 299 11.95 12.51 -16.33
C HIS A 299 11.59 12.62 -17.83
N HIS A 300 11.59 13.84 -18.35
CA HIS A 300 11.38 14.13 -19.77
C HIS A 300 12.76 14.23 -20.45
N ASP A 301 12.91 13.76 -21.69
CA ASP A 301 14.23 13.74 -22.37
C ASP A 301 14.81 15.16 -22.51
N ASP A 302 13.99 16.13 -22.92
CA ASP A 302 14.35 17.55 -23.00
C ASP A 302 14.53 18.28 -21.63
N ASP A 303 14.45 17.58 -20.49
CA ASP A 303 14.67 18.19 -19.15
C ASP A 303 16.14 18.17 -18.73
N HIS A 304 16.91 19.11 -19.27
CA HIS A 304 18.32 19.28 -18.92
C HIS A 304 18.57 19.97 -17.56
N THR A 305 17.58 20.09 -16.65
CA THR A 305 17.75 20.74 -15.32
C THR A 305 19.01 20.23 -14.61
N ASP A 306 19.15 18.91 -14.54
CA ASP A 306 20.20 18.24 -13.79
C ASP A 306 21.56 18.34 -14.50
N GLU A 307 21.57 18.42 -15.83
CA GLU A 307 22.78 18.58 -16.65
C GLU A 307 23.30 20.02 -16.61
N LEU A 308 22.42 21.00 -16.76
CA LEU A 308 22.71 22.42 -16.62
C LEU A 308 23.24 22.74 -15.21
N ALA A 309 22.70 22.11 -14.16
CA ALA A 309 23.22 22.23 -12.80
C ALA A 309 24.64 21.66 -12.65
N LYS A 310 24.90 20.48 -13.23
CA LYS A 310 26.24 19.86 -13.25
C LYS A 310 27.25 20.70 -14.04
N LEU A 311 26.86 21.25 -15.20
CA LEU A 311 27.69 22.14 -16.02
C LEU A 311 27.98 23.46 -15.32
N ASN A 312 26.96 24.14 -14.77
CA ASN A 312 27.13 25.38 -14.02
C ASN A 312 28.07 25.19 -12.81
N THR A 313 27.97 24.06 -12.11
CA THR A 313 28.88 23.73 -11.00
C THR A 313 30.35 23.62 -11.45
N LYS A 314 30.62 23.01 -12.61
CA LYS A 314 31.98 22.96 -13.21
C LYS A 314 32.44 24.37 -13.62
N ILE A 315 31.58 25.15 -14.28
CA ILE A 315 31.84 26.53 -14.73
C ILE A 315 32.25 27.41 -13.54
N MET A 316 31.41 27.50 -12.50
CA MET A 316 31.69 28.29 -11.29
C MET A 316 32.99 27.83 -10.59
N GLY A 317 33.28 26.53 -10.59
CA GLY A 317 34.51 25.98 -10.05
C GLY A 317 35.77 26.48 -10.77
N ILE A 318 35.76 26.47 -12.10
CA ILE A 318 36.87 26.97 -12.92
C ILE A 318 36.97 28.50 -12.85
N GLU A 319 35.86 29.23 -12.90
CA GLU A 319 35.84 30.70 -12.77
C GLU A 319 36.44 31.16 -11.43
N LYS A 320 36.07 30.50 -10.33
CA LYS A 320 36.60 30.80 -9.00
C LYS A 320 38.09 30.46 -8.90
N LEU A 321 38.54 29.37 -9.52
CA LEU A 321 39.95 29.01 -9.59
C LEU A 321 40.75 30.06 -10.40
N LEU A 322 40.25 30.49 -11.56
CA LEU A 322 40.86 31.53 -12.39
C LEU A 322 40.90 32.90 -11.67
N ALA A 323 39.83 33.26 -10.96
CA ALA A 323 39.77 34.47 -10.13
C ALA A 323 40.84 34.44 -9.02
N MET A 324 41.02 33.30 -8.34
CA MET A 324 42.06 33.13 -7.33
C MET A 324 43.47 33.14 -7.95
N MET A 325 43.67 32.54 -9.13
CA MET A 325 44.94 32.65 -9.86
C MET A 325 45.27 34.10 -10.23
N LYS A 326 44.27 34.91 -10.61
CA LYS A 326 44.41 36.35 -10.86
C LYS A 326 44.77 37.10 -9.57
N GLN A 327 44.04 36.87 -8.47
CA GLN A 327 44.30 37.50 -7.16
C GLN A 327 45.71 37.18 -6.64
N ARG A 328 46.12 35.90 -6.71
CA ARG A 328 47.49 35.48 -6.37
C ARG A 328 48.53 36.21 -7.24
N SER A 329 48.30 36.31 -8.54
CA SER A 329 49.19 37.03 -9.46
C SER A 329 49.30 38.52 -9.13
N GLN A 330 48.19 39.18 -8.77
CA GLN A 330 48.14 40.61 -8.44
C GLN A 330 48.95 40.94 -7.18
N HIS A 331 48.92 40.08 -6.16
CA HIS A 331 49.65 40.29 -4.90
C HIS A 331 51.03 39.62 -4.84
N SER A 332 51.44 38.90 -5.90
CA SER A 332 52.68 38.11 -5.89
C SER A 332 53.95 38.93 -5.68
N ALA A 333 53.99 40.20 -6.12
CA ALA A 333 55.14 41.07 -5.90
C ALA A 333 55.29 41.46 -4.42
N THR A 334 54.20 41.94 -3.80
CA THR A 334 54.14 42.28 -2.37
C THR A 334 54.40 41.07 -1.49
N TYR A 335 53.91 39.89 -1.88
CA TYR A 335 54.17 38.65 -1.13
C TYR A 335 55.63 38.18 -1.25
N LYS A 336 56.25 38.31 -2.43
CA LYS A 336 57.68 38.03 -2.61
C LYS A 336 58.53 38.96 -1.74
N GLU A 337 58.24 40.27 -1.75
CA GLU A 337 58.94 41.25 -0.91
C GLU A 337 58.76 40.95 0.60
N TYR A 338 57.57 40.46 1.02
CA TYR A 338 57.32 40.01 2.38
C TYR A 338 58.17 38.78 2.79
N GLN A 339 58.43 37.86 1.85
CA GLN A 339 59.25 36.65 2.08
C GLN A 339 60.76 36.92 2.05
N GLU A 340 61.22 37.86 1.21
CA GLU A 340 62.65 38.23 1.10
C GLU A 340 63.13 39.15 2.24
N ARG A 341 62.20 39.64 3.08
CA ARG A 341 62.49 40.50 4.24
C ARG A 341 62.89 39.69 5.48
N SER A 342 63.90 40.18 6.20
CA SER A 342 64.34 39.59 7.47
C SER A 342 63.20 39.56 8.52
N ALA A 343 63.15 38.51 9.35
CA ALA A 343 62.08 38.28 10.33
C ALA A 343 61.79 39.51 11.24
N PHE A 344 62.82 40.29 11.58
CA PHE A 344 62.70 41.54 12.34
C PHE A 344 61.88 42.61 11.61
N THR A 345 62.07 42.77 10.30
CA THR A 345 61.36 43.77 9.48
C THR A 345 60.02 43.24 8.94
N GLN A 346 59.92 41.92 8.75
CA GLN A 346 58.77 41.21 8.20
C GLN A 346 57.46 41.48 8.98
N LYS A 347 57.52 41.54 10.32
CA LYS A 347 56.36 41.88 11.17
C LYS A 347 55.80 43.29 10.90
N GLY A 348 56.69 44.27 10.71
CA GLY A 348 56.31 45.64 10.36
C GLY A 348 55.75 45.76 8.95
N PHE A 349 56.29 44.99 8.00
CA PHE A 349 55.80 44.94 6.63
C PHE A 349 54.40 44.30 6.53
N ARG A 350 54.14 43.18 7.24
CA ARG A 350 52.80 42.57 7.26
C ARG A 350 51.75 43.51 7.84
N LYS A 351 52.06 44.28 8.89
CA LYS A 351 51.11 45.27 9.44
C LYS A 351 50.72 46.36 8.43
N LYS A 352 51.57 46.70 7.46
CA LYS A 352 51.28 47.69 6.40
C LYS A 352 50.57 47.07 5.19
N ASN A 353 50.89 45.82 4.85
CA ASN A 353 50.44 45.15 3.62
C ASN A 353 49.47 43.98 3.87
N ALA A 354 48.85 43.90 5.06
CA ALA A 354 48.08 42.76 5.53
C ALA A 354 47.08 42.25 4.49
N ALA A 355 46.16 43.11 4.02
CA ALA A 355 45.14 42.74 3.03
C ALA A 355 45.71 42.10 1.76
N ALA A 356 46.86 42.54 1.25
CA ALA A 356 47.51 41.96 0.07
C ALA A 356 48.18 40.61 0.37
N ILE A 357 48.83 40.49 1.52
CA ILE A 357 49.50 39.26 1.98
C ILE A 357 48.47 38.18 2.30
N ASP A 358 47.44 38.53 3.07
CA ASP A 358 46.33 37.63 3.45
C ASP A 358 45.54 37.19 2.20
N SER A 359 45.29 38.09 1.24
CA SER A 359 44.66 37.76 -0.04
C SER A 359 45.53 36.86 -0.93
N TYR A 360 46.86 36.98 -0.87
CA TYR A 360 47.77 36.05 -1.55
C TYR A 360 47.73 34.67 -0.89
N GLU A 361 47.85 34.60 0.44
CA GLU A 361 47.87 33.33 1.19
C GLU A 361 46.55 32.56 1.05
N GLN A 362 45.40 33.27 1.09
CA GLN A 362 44.09 32.68 0.83
C GLN A 362 43.99 32.12 -0.60
N ALA A 363 44.42 32.88 -1.60
CA ALA A 363 44.35 32.46 -3.00
C ALA A 363 45.31 31.29 -3.29
N ASP A 364 46.55 31.33 -2.79
CA ASP A 364 47.53 30.25 -2.94
C ASP A 364 47.08 28.95 -2.26
N LYS A 365 46.48 29.03 -1.06
CA LYS A 365 45.85 27.87 -0.41
C LYS A 365 44.70 27.32 -1.28
N TYR A 366 43.76 28.16 -1.71
CA TYR A 366 42.61 27.72 -2.50
C TYR A 366 43.04 27.05 -3.82
N ILE A 367 44.04 27.61 -4.51
CA ILE A 367 44.60 27.01 -5.73
C ILE A 367 45.22 25.65 -5.41
N LYS A 368 46.07 25.54 -4.38
CA LYS A 368 46.73 24.27 -3.98
C LYS A 368 45.73 23.16 -3.63
N GLU A 369 44.58 23.51 -3.09
CA GLU A 369 43.52 22.55 -2.74
C GLU A 369 42.72 22.15 -3.98
N HIS A 370 42.19 23.11 -4.75
CA HIS A 370 41.22 22.83 -5.82
C HIS A 370 41.82 22.54 -7.21
N ILE A 371 43.06 22.93 -7.51
CA ILE A 371 43.68 22.64 -8.82
C ILE A 371 43.88 21.13 -9.08
N LYS A 372 43.90 20.32 -8.00
CA LYS A 372 44.08 18.86 -8.05
C LYS A 372 42.99 18.14 -8.87
N HIS A 373 41.79 18.70 -8.93
CA HIS A 373 40.67 18.12 -9.69
C HIS A 373 40.80 18.30 -11.22
N TYR A 374 41.78 19.08 -11.67
CA TYR A 374 41.97 19.46 -13.07
C TYR A 374 43.36 19.05 -13.62
N LEU A 375 44.07 18.15 -12.92
CA LEU A 375 45.38 17.65 -13.35
C LEU A 375 45.29 16.94 -14.71
N VAL A 376 46.23 17.25 -15.60
CA VAL A 376 46.41 16.58 -16.90
C VAL A 376 47.80 15.94 -16.90
N ASP A 377 47.87 14.64 -17.15
CA ASP A 377 49.12 13.85 -17.10
C ASP A 377 49.96 14.07 -15.82
N GLY A 378 49.27 14.19 -14.68
CA GLY A 378 49.88 14.47 -13.37
C GLY A 378 50.41 15.90 -13.18
N LYS A 379 50.26 16.78 -14.17
CA LYS A 379 50.72 18.17 -14.14
C LYS A 379 49.56 19.12 -13.82
N ALA A 380 49.87 20.20 -13.12
CA ALA A 380 48.91 21.29 -12.90
C ALA A 380 48.60 21.99 -14.24
N PRO A 381 47.32 22.16 -14.61
CA PRO A 381 46.94 22.80 -15.86
C PRO A 381 47.37 24.27 -15.86
N LYS A 382 47.75 24.77 -17.04
CA LYS A 382 48.03 26.20 -17.24
C LYS A 382 46.73 26.98 -17.17
N ARG A 383 46.83 28.27 -16.84
CA ARG A 383 45.70 29.20 -16.84
C ARG A 383 44.94 29.20 -18.19
N SER A 384 45.68 29.14 -19.31
CA SER A 384 45.10 29.07 -20.66
C SER A 384 44.29 27.80 -20.91
N GLU A 385 44.70 26.66 -20.36
CA GLU A 385 44.00 25.38 -20.51
C GLU A 385 42.69 25.37 -19.69
N LEU A 386 42.70 26.01 -18.51
CA LEU A 386 41.49 26.27 -17.73
C LEU A 386 40.56 27.28 -18.42
N GLU A 387 41.10 28.32 -19.07
CA GLU A 387 40.33 29.30 -19.84
C GLU A 387 39.69 28.68 -21.09
N GLN A 388 40.39 27.79 -21.80
CA GLN A 388 39.83 26.98 -22.89
C GLN A 388 38.70 26.08 -22.40
N ARG A 389 38.93 25.31 -21.33
CA ARG A 389 37.90 24.40 -20.78
C ARG A 389 36.68 25.13 -20.22
N LEU A 390 36.83 26.38 -19.77
CA LEU A 390 35.72 27.24 -19.39
C LEU A 390 34.87 27.66 -20.62
N ILE A 391 35.49 27.90 -21.77
CA ILE A 391 34.79 28.22 -23.02
C ILE A 391 34.03 26.99 -23.52
N GLU A 392 34.65 25.81 -23.50
CA GLU A 392 34.03 24.52 -23.85
C GLU A 392 32.76 24.26 -23.02
N LEU A 393 32.89 24.27 -21.69
CA LEU A 393 31.75 24.04 -20.77
C LEU A 393 30.64 25.09 -20.93
N LYS A 394 30.97 26.35 -21.26
CA LYS A 394 29.97 27.38 -21.56
C LYS A 394 29.30 27.17 -22.91
N SER A 395 30.00 26.59 -23.89
CA SER A 395 29.40 26.19 -25.16
C SER A 395 28.43 25.02 -24.98
N GLU A 396 28.80 23.99 -24.18
CA GLU A 396 27.92 22.89 -23.78
C GLU A 396 26.67 23.42 -23.07
N TYR A 397 26.84 24.28 -22.06
CA TYR A 397 25.72 24.88 -21.31
C TYR A 397 24.79 25.69 -22.23
N ASN A 398 25.34 26.55 -23.09
CA ASN A 398 24.55 27.37 -24.01
C ASN A 398 23.86 26.55 -25.13
N ALA A 399 24.29 25.32 -25.41
CA ALA A 399 23.65 24.43 -26.37
C ALA A 399 22.36 23.79 -25.81
N LEU A 400 22.36 23.41 -24.53
CA LEU A 400 21.20 22.79 -23.85
C LEU A 400 20.14 23.81 -23.39
N VAL A 401 20.54 25.07 -23.14
CA VAL A 401 19.64 26.14 -22.67
C VAL A 401 18.42 26.38 -23.57
N PRO A 402 18.51 26.41 -24.92
CA PRO A 402 17.35 26.54 -25.81
C PRO A 402 16.32 25.40 -25.68
N GLU A 403 16.79 24.16 -25.58
CA GLU A 403 15.97 22.95 -25.49
C GLU A 403 15.27 22.87 -24.13
N HIS A 404 16.03 23.05 -23.04
CA HIS A 404 15.48 23.17 -21.70
C HIS A 404 14.47 24.33 -21.58
N ASN A 405 14.73 25.50 -22.18
CA ASN A 405 13.76 26.60 -22.20
C ASN A 405 12.50 26.26 -23.01
N ALA A 406 12.57 25.39 -24.03
CA ALA A 406 11.39 24.88 -24.74
C ALA A 406 10.61 23.86 -23.90
N PHE A 407 11.30 22.97 -23.18
CA PHE A 407 10.69 22.09 -22.18
C PHE A 407 9.97 22.88 -21.08
N ILE A 408 10.63 23.85 -20.44
CA ILE A 408 10.03 24.67 -19.37
C ILE A 408 8.79 25.44 -19.87
N ARG A 409 8.75 25.90 -21.12
CA ARG A 409 7.54 26.52 -21.72
C ARG A 409 6.39 25.52 -21.86
N ARG A 410 6.65 24.33 -22.40
CA ARG A 410 5.63 23.26 -22.49
C ARG A 410 5.16 22.82 -21.10
N GLN A 411 6.07 22.53 -20.18
CA GLN A 411 5.76 22.14 -18.80
C GLN A 411 4.85 23.17 -18.09
N ASN A 412 5.11 24.47 -18.25
CA ASN A 412 4.26 25.53 -17.70
C ASN A 412 2.88 25.62 -18.36
N ALA A 413 2.76 25.33 -19.66
CA ALA A 413 1.47 25.29 -20.35
C ALA A 413 0.66 24.03 -19.98
N ALA A 414 1.32 22.86 -19.93
CA ALA A 414 0.72 21.61 -19.48
C ALA A 414 0.16 21.74 -18.06
N SER A 415 0.94 22.25 -17.11
CA SER A 415 0.58 22.25 -15.68
C SER A 415 -0.75 22.96 -15.37
N GLN A 416 -1.14 23.96 -16.16
CA GLN A 416 -2.41 24.69 -16.05
C GLN A 416 -3.63 23.81 -16.39
N TYR A 417 -3.44 22.80 -17.24
CA TYR A 417 -4.51 22.06 -17.90
C TYR A 417 -4.47 20.54 -17.67
N THR A 418 -3.31 19.94 -17.38
CA THR A 418 -3.11 18.51 -17.07
C THR A 418 -4.19 17.97 -16.13
N ARG A 419 -4.43 18.61 -14.98
CA ARG A 419 -5.45 18.15 -14.00
C ARG A 419 -6.86 18.15 -14.59
N GLN A 420 -7.20 19.19 -15.36
CA GLN A 420 -8.53 19.36 -15.93
C GLN A 420 -8.79 18.32 -17.04
N VAL A 421 -7.79 18.10 -17.91
CA VAL A 421 -7.85 17.12 -19.00
C VAL A 421 -7.84 15.70 -18.46
N ARG A 422 -6.93 15.35 -17.53
CA ARG A 422 -6.86 14.03 -16.90
C ARG A 422 -8.20 13.66 -16.27
N THR A 423 -8.76 14.52 -15.41
CA THR A 423 -10.07 14.29 -14.77
C THR A 423 -11.24 14.23 -15.76
N TYR A 424 -11.16 14.87 -16.93
CA TYR A 424 -12.18 14.71 -17.98
C TYR A 424 -12.07 13.34 -18.68
N LEU A 425 -10.87 12.94 -19.08
CA LEU A 425 -10.61 11.66 -19.74
C LEU A 425 -10.98 10.48 -18.82
N GLU A 426 -10.60 10.53 -17.54
CA GLU A 426 -10.99 9.54 -16.52
C GLU A 426 -12.52 9.37 -16.44
N LYS A 427 -13.28 10.48 -16.50
CA LYS A 427 -14.75 10.44 -16.50
C LYS A 427 -15.33 9.88 -17.80
N GLN A 428 -14.74 10.17 -18.95
CA GLN A 428 -15.15 9.55 -20.23
C GLN A 428 -14.88 8.04 -20.23
N HIS A 429 -13.71 7.60 -19.75
CA HIS A 429 -13.39 6.18 -19.61
C HIS A 429 -14.34 5.47 -18.63
N GLN A 430 -14.69 6.09 -17.49
CA GLN A 430 -15.66 5.52 -16.56
C GLN A 430 -17.05 5.37 -17.18
N GLN A 431 -17.56 6.42 -17.85
CA GLN A 431 -18.88 6.39 -18.51
C GLN A 431 -18.97 5.29 -19.58
N GLU A 432 -17.90 5.07 -20.35
CA GLU A 432 -17.85 3.99 -21.35
C GLU A 432 -17.72 2.60 -20.70
N ARG A 433 -16.97 2.45 -19.59
CA ARG A 433 -16.96 1.20 -18.79
C ARG A 433 -18.36 0.87 -18.27
N ASP A 434 -19.05 1.84 -17.67
CA ASP A 434 -20.40 1.68 -17.14
C ASP A 434 -21.40 1.29 -18.24
N ARG A 435 -21.30 1.95 -19.40
CA ARG A 435 -22.09 1.60 -20.58
C ARG A 435 -21.86 0.15 -21.02
N GLN A 436 -20.61 -0.26 -21.22
CA GLN A 436 -20.28 -1.63 -21.63
C GLN A 436 -20.73 -2.66 -20.59
N TYR A 437 -20.66 -2.36 -19.31
CA TYR A 437 -21.21 -3.20 -18.24
C TYR A 437 -22.73 -3.36 -18.37
N GLN A 438 -23.48 -2.27 -18.59
CA GLN A 438 -24.94 -2.34 -18.80
C GLN A 438 -25.31 -3.08 -20.09
N GLU A 439 -24.55 -2.91 -21.17
CA GLU A 439 -24.76 -3.65 -22.43
C GLU A 439 -24.46 -5.15 -22.28
N ARG A 440 -23.41 -5.54 -21.55
CA ARG A 440 -23.12 -6.93 -21.17
C ARG A 440 -24.26 -7.52 -20.32
N LYS A 441 -24.72 -6.79 -19.29
CA LYS A 441 -25.82 -7.21 -18.40
C LYS A 441 -27.14 -7.40 -19.17
N ARG A 442 -27.50 -6.47 -20.07
CA ARG A 442 -28.65 -6.61 -20.98
C ARG A 442 -28.53 -7.80 -21.92
N THR A 443 -27.32 -8.11 -22.38
CA THR A 443 -27.04 -9.26 -23.26
C THR A 443 -27.12 -10.59 -22.50
N GLN A 444 -26.68 -10.63 -21.24
CA GLN A 444 -26.87 -11.80 -20.37
C GLN A 444 -28.35 -12.05 -20.07
N GLN A 445 -29.11 -10.99 -19.74
CA GLN A 445 -30.55 -11.10 -19.50
C GLN A 445 -31.26 -11.65 -20.74
N LYS A 446 -31.05 -11.06 -21.93
CA LYS A 446 -31.61 -11.56 -23.19
C LYS A 446 -31.24 -13.01 -23.54
N LYS A 447 -30.10 -13.53 -23.05
CA LYS A 447 -29.73 -14.94 -23.21
C LYS A 447 -30.48 -15.85 -22.23
N LYS A 448 -30.76 -15.37 -21.01
CA LYS A 448 -31.59 -16.08 -20.03
C LYS A 448 -33.06 -16.12 -20.50
N ASP A 449 -33.59 -14.99 -20.95
CA ASP A 449 -34.96 -14.84 -21.48
C ASP A 449 -35.21 -15.60 -22.81
N ALA A 450 -34.18 -16.28 -23.34
CA ALA A 450 -34.23 -17.12 -24.54
C ALA A 450 -33.78 -18.57 -24.27
N LEU A 451 -33.60 -18.93 -22.98
CA LEU A 451 -33.35 -20.28 -22.47
C LEU A 451 -34.46 -20.75 -21.50
N GLU A 452 -35.40 -19.86 -21.18
CA GLU A 452 -36.66 -20.08 -20.45
C GLU A 452 -37.84 -20.11 -21.44
#